data_AF-A0AA38FBB6-F1
#
_entry.id   AF-A0AA38FBB6-F1
#
_cell.length_a   1.000
_cell.length_b   1.000
_cell.length_c   1.000
_cell.angle_alpha   90.00
_cell.angle_beta   90.00
_cell.angle_gamma   90.00
#
_symmetry.space_group_name_H-M   'P 1'
#
loop_
_entity.id
_entity.type
_entity.pdbx_description
1 polymer ?
#
loop_
_entity_poly.entity_id
_entity_poly.type
_entity_poly.pdbx_seq_one_letter_code
_entity_poly.pdbx_strand_id
1 'polypeptide(L)' 'DRMIICVFTNVSGTPVTFRPTGANRYFVLCSNDSLALGGGGHFALYLDGDLLRGSSGYSETFGNSCLAHTEDFELKDVE' A
#
# COMPACT_ATOMS: atom_id res chain seq x y z
N ASP A 1 -3.95 -16.51 -17.45
CA ASP A 1 -3.08 -15.40 -17.00
C ASP A 1 -3.83 -14.33 -16.24
N ARG A 2 -4.16 -14.58 -14.96
CA ARG A 2 -4.73 -13.55 -14.09
C ARG A 2 -3.58 -12.87 -13.35
N MET A 3 -3.35 -11.57 -13.56
CA MET A 3 -2.51 -10.78 -12.66
C MET A 3 -3.09 -10.88 -11.25
N ILE A 4 -2.26 -11.31 -10.30
CA ILE A 4 -2.58 -11.30 -8.88
C ILE A 4 -1.93 -10.04 -8.31
N ILE A 5 -2.73 -9.02 -8.03
CA ILE A 5 -2.28 -7.84 -7.28
C ILE A 5 -2.49 -8.09 -5.79
N CYS A 6 -1.47 -7.83 -4.98
CA CYS A 6 -1.51 -7.94 -3.51
C CYS A 6 -0.51 -6.97 -2.89
N VAL A 7 -0.73 -6.61 -1.63
CA VAL A 7 0.24 -5.86 -0.81
C VAL A 7 0.75 -6.76 0.31
N PHE A 8 1.93 -6.47 0.85
CA PHE A 8 2.48 -7.24 1.96
C PHE A 8 3.30 -6.35 2.89
N THR A 9 3.57 -6.86 4.09
CA THR A 9 4.48 -6.25 5.07
C THR A 9 5.27 -7.32 5.81
N ASN A 10 6.46 -6.97 6.27
CA ASN A 10 7.31 -7.79 7.15
C ASN A 10 7.50 -7.16 8.54
N VAL A 11 6.72 -6.13 8.90
CA VAL A 11 6.83 -5.39 10.19
C VAL A 11 6.82 -6.32 11.42
N SER A 12 6.11 -7.44 11.36
CA SER A 12 6.04 -8.44 12.45
C SER A 12 7.21 -9.43 12.48
N GLY A 13 8.20 -9.29 11.59
CA GLY A 13 9.31 -10.22 11.41
C GLY A 13 9.00 -11.38 10.46
N THR A 14 7.73 -11.64 10.12
CA THR A 14 7.33 -12.60 9.09
C THR A 14 6.48 -11.90 8.02
N PRO A 15 6.68 -12.20 6.72
CA PRO A 15 5.85 -11.61 5.67
C PRO A 15 4.37 -11.98 5.82
N VAL A 16 3.50 -10.97 5.79
CA VAL A 16 2.03 -11.12 5.74
C VAL A 16 1.54 -10.53 4.43
N THR A 17 0.81 -11.31 3.65
CA THR A 17 0.26 -10.90 2.34
C THR A 17 -1.24 -10.67 2.43
N PHE A 18 -1.69 -9.53 1.89
CA PHE A 18 -3.09 -9.14 1.78
C PHE A 18 -3.55 -9.21 0.33
N ARG A 19 -4.59 -10.01 0.08
CA ARG A 19 -5.17 -10.21 -1.25
C ARG A 19 -6.43 -9.36 -1.41
N PRO A 20 -6.85 -9.05 -2.65
CA PRO A 20 -8.06 -8.27 -2.89
C PRO A 20 -9.27 -8.88 -2.19
N THR A 21 -10.02 -8.05 -1.48
CA THR A 21 -11.25 -8.45 -0.78
C THR A 21 -12.42 -8.65 -1.75
N GLY A 22 -12.35 -8.02 -2.93
CA GLY A 22 -13.45 -7.94 -3.89
C GLY A 22 -14.44 -6.81 -3.61
N ALA A 23 -14.23 -6.01 -2.55
CA ALA A 23 -15.13 -4.91 -2.19
C ALA A 23 -15.13 -3.78 -3.24
N ASN A 24 -13.97 -3.53 -3.88
CA ASN A 24 -13.82 -2.51 -4.91
C ASN A 24 -12.68 -2.87 -5.88
N ARG A 25 -12.37 -1.97 -6.83
CA ARG A 25 -11.28 -2.12 -7.81
C ARG A 25 -10.23 -1.00 -7.75
N TYR A 26 -10.10 -0.32 -6.61
CA TYR A 26 -9.16 0.78 -6.40
C TYR A 26 -7.76 0.25 -6.12
N PHE A 27 -7.14 -0.36 -7.13
CA PHE A 27 -5.88 -1.07 -6.96
C PHE A 27 -4.65 -0.19 -7.00
N VAL A 28 -4.56 0.70 -7.99
CA VAL A 28 -3.40 1.57 -8.22
C VAL A 28 -3.90 2.95 -8.65
N LEU A 29 -3.29 3.99 -8.09
CA LEU A 29 -3.38 5.37 -8.56
C LEU A 29 -1.94 5.86 -8.75
N CYS A 30 -1.61 6.35 -9.94
CA CYS A 30 -0.28 6.82 -10.25
C CYS A 30 -0.39 8.16 -10.99
N SER A 31 0.43 9.12 -10.58
CA SER A 31 0.54 10.46 -11.14
C SER A 31 2.00 10.90 -11.09
N ASN A 32 2.31 12.08 -11.64
CA ASN A 32 3.66 12.64 -11.53
C ASN A 32 4.05 12.96 -10.08
N ASP A 33 3.06 13.16 -9.21
CA ASP A 33 3.26 13.65 -7.85
C ASP A 33 3.09 12.55 -6.79
N SER A 34 2.68 11.34 -7.18
CA SER A 34 2.45 10.24 -6.23
C SER A 34 2.24 8.88 -6.89
N LEU A 35 2.56 7.85 -6.11
CA LEU A 35 2.15 6.46 -6.33
C LEU A 35 1.33 5.99 -5.13
N ALA A 36 0.14 5.46 -5.37
CA ALA A 36 -0.70 4.89 -4.33
C ALA A 36 -1.27 3.53 -4.72
N LEU A 37 -1.37 2.63 -3.74
CA LEU A 37 -1.89 1.28 -3.86
C LEU A 37 -3.03 1.08 -2.87
N GLY A 38 -4.13 0.47 -3.34
CA GLY A 38 -5.24 0.00 -2.51
C GLY A 38 -6.00 1.10 -1.79
N GLY A 39 -7.14 1.56 -2.34
CA GLY A 39 -8.00 2.57 -1.72
C GLY A 39 -9.25 2.05 -1.00
N GLY A 40 -10.27 2.90 -0.91
CA GLY A 40 -11.52 2.64 -0.19
C GLY A 40 -11.40 2.95 1.30
N GLY A 41 -11.09 4.21 1.63
CA GLY A 41 -10.63 4.63 2.96
C GLY A 41 -9.29 5.33 2.82
N HIS A 42 -8.25 4.83 3.50
CA HIS A 42 -6.86 5.23 3.25
C HIS A 42 -6.25 4.41 2.10
N PHE A 43 -5.06 4.80 1.68
CA PHE A 43 -4.23 3.96 0.82
C PHE A 43 -3.51 2.89 1.65
N ALA A 44 -3.48 1.66 1.15
CA ALA A 44 -2.66 0.60 1.71
C ALA A 44 -1.18 1.00 1.69
N LEU A 45 -0.75 1.66 0.62
CA LEU A 45 0.56 2.30 0.50
C LEU A 45 0.42 3.56 -0.33
N TYR A 46 1.00 4.66 0.13
CA TYR A 46 1.16 5.90 -0.62
C TYR A 46 2.62 6.32 -0.55
N LEU A 47 3.17 6.76 -1.67
CA LEU A 47 4.49 7.36 -1.82
C LEU A 47 4.33 8.71 -2.51
N ASP A 48 5.05 9.73 -2.03
CA ASP A 48 5.14 11.02 -2.71
C ASP A 48 5.98 10.94 -3.99
N GLY A 49 5.86 11.95 -4.86
CA GLY A 49 6.52 11.98 -6.17
C GLY A 49 8.04 12.04 -6.10
N ASP A 50 8.59 12.55 -5.00
CA ASP A 50 10.03 12.61 -4.75
C ASP A 50 10.57 11.31 -4.13
N LEU A 51 9.70 10.35 -3.78
CA LEU A 51 10.02 9.08 -3.11
C LEU A 51 10.80 9.27 -1.79
N LEU A 52 10.48 10.35 -1.06
CA LEU A 52 11.09 10.67 0.23
C LEU A 52 10.18 10.31 1.39
N ARG A 53 8.87 10.41 1.19
CA ARG A 53 7.87 10.19 2.24
C ARG A 53 6.76 9.28 1.74
N GLY A 54 6.22 8.52 2.68
CA GLY A 54 5.10 7.65 2.40
C GLY A 54 4.16 7.55 3.57
N SER A 55 2.99 7.00 3.30
CA SER A 55 2.04 6.65 4.32
C SER A 55 1.36 5.31 4.04
N SER A 56 0.83 4.69 5.08
CA SER A 56 0.11 3.42 5.01
C SER A 56 -1.02 3.39 6.03
N GLY A 57 -2.21 3.05 5.57
CA GLY A 57 -3.39 2.91 6.40
C GLY A 57 -4.26 1.73 5.98
N TYR A 58 -5.41 1.63 6.64
CA TYR A 58 -6.42 0.65 6.29
C TYR A 58 -7.00 0.91 4.90
N SER A 59 -7.06 -0.14 4.06
CA SER A 59 -7.77 -0.10 2.78
C SER A 59 -8.86 -1.17 2.72
N GLU A 60 -10.03 -0.81 2.21
CA GLU A 60 -11.06 -1.80 1.88
C GLU A 60 -10.61 -2.73 0.73
N THR A 61 -9.78 -2.24 -0.19
CA THR A 61 -9.30 -3.01 -1.36
C THR A 61 -8.62 -4.31 -0.93
N PHE A 62 -7.74 -4.25 0.06
CA PHE A 62 -6.95 -5.40 0.52
C PHE A 62 -7.29 -5.87 1.93
N GLY A 63 -8.08 -5.10 2.70
CA GLY A 63 -8.37 -5.41 4.10
C GLY A 63 -7.12 -5.40 4.98
N ASN A 64 -6.09 -4.67 4.58
CA ASN A 64 -4.84 -4.56 5.33
C ASN A 64 -4.98 -3.57 6.48
N SER A 65 -4.20 -3.76 7.55
CA SER A 65 -3.83 -2.68 8.48
C SER A 65 -2.66 -1.87 7.91
N CYS A 66 -2.16 -0.87 8.66
CA CYS A 66 -0.90 -0.22 8.33
C CYS A 66 0.21 -1.25 8.05
N LEU A 67 0.90 -1.07 6.92
CA LEU A 67 1.95 -1.94 6.39
C LEU A 67 3.33 -1.53 6.89
N ALA A 68 3.44 -0.41 7.59
CA ALA A 68 4.68 0.12 8.17
C ALA A 68 4.59 0.13 9.71
N HIS A 69 5.70 0.50 10.37
CA HIS A 69 5.70 0.64 11.83
C HIS A 69 4.85 1.83 12.31
N THR A 70 4.66 2.83 11.47
CA THR A 70 3.87 4.05 11.70
C THR A 70 3.09 4.39 10.44
N GLU A 71 1.96 5.10 10.58
CA GLU A 71 1.14 5.50 9.43
C GLU A 71 1.90 6.39 8.45
N ASP A 72 2.72 7.32 8.93
CA ASP A 72 3.63 8.12 8.12
C ASP A 72 5.07 7.66 8.31
N PHE A 73 5.86 7.66 7.24
CA PHE A 73 7.27 7.22 7.28
C PHE A 73 8.13 7.91 6.22
N GLU A 74 9.43 7.93 6.47
CA GLU A 74 10.45 8.34 5.50
C GLU A 74 10.97 7.12 4.75
N LEU A 75 11.16 7.28 3.45
CA LEU A 75 11.68 6.22 2.61
C LEU A 75 13.20 6.18 2.71
N LYS A 76 13.75 4.96 2.74
CA LYS A 76 15.19 4.73 2.68
C LYS A 76 15.63 4.28 1.29
N ASP A 77 14.90 3.33 0.72
CA ASP A 77 15.12 2.77 -0.61
C ASP A 77 13.78 2.26 -1.18
N VAL A 78 13.71 2.16 -2.51
CA VAL A 78 12.60 1.59 -3.29
C VAL A 78 13.18 0.71 -4.40
N GLU A 79 12.61 -0.48 -4.59
CA GLU A 79 12.98 -1.46 -5.63
C GLU A 79 11.76 -1.96 -6.42
#